data_AF-A0A954XA85-F1
#
_entry.id   AF-A0A954XA85-F1
#
_cell.length_a   1.000
_cell.length_b   1.000
_cell.length_c   1.000
_cell.angle_alpha   90.00
_cell.angle_beta   90.00
_cell.angle_gamma   90.00
#
_symmetry.space_group_name_H-M   'P 1'
#
loop_
_entity.id
_entity.type
_entity.pdbx_description
1 polymer ?
#
loop_
_entity_poly.entity_id
_entity_poly.type
_entity_poly.pdbx_seq_one_letter_code
_entity_poly.pdbx_strand_id
1 'polypeptide(L)'
;MNHTRQDRRNSNFNNRKSPIDNHQSNLTRRRFLRGAGVSLALPLLQSIRPAFAKNNESPTPRRMLLISNNLGVLPKQFFPKTSGRDYELSPYLQDLAEFRNDFTVFSGLSHPDVDGGHSTENCFLTAARGPTKSGFRNTISLDQFAAERLGPVTRFSTLNLGVNIDKANRSLSWTRDGVLLPAEDSASALFRKMFIQGDPSAVKRQLHKLDERASILDTLL
;
A
#
# COMPACT_ATOMS: atom_id res chain seq x y z
N MET A 1 -89.06 19.21 -68.99
CA MET A 1 -89.03 17.97 -68.18
C MET A 1 -87.91 18.13 -67.14
N ASN A 2 -88.19 18.31 -65.85
CA ASN A 2 -88.68 17.32 -64.86
C ASN A 2 -87.53 16.37 -64.45
N HIS A 3 -87.21 16.09 -63.17
CA HIS A 3 -87.88 16.44 -61.90
C HIS A 3 -86.92 16.22 -60.70
N THR A 4 -87.10 16.94 -59.57
CA THR A 4 -86.94 16.48 -58.14
C THR A 4 -85.51 16.06 -57.66
N ARG A 5 -84.86 16.75 -56.68
CA ARG A 5 -84.86 16.50 -55.20
C ARG A 5 -84.65 15.02 -54.80
N GLN A 6 -83.96 14.58 -53.73
CA GLN A 6 -83.32 15.14 -52.51
C GLN A 6 -82.39 14.01 -51.95
N ASP A 7 -81.51 14.10 -50.93
CA ASP A 7 -81.05 15.14 -50.00
C ASP A 7 -79.66 14.75 -49.37
N ARG A 8 -79.07 15.65 -48.56
CA ARG A 8 -78.18 15.41 -47.38
C ARG A 8 -76.86 14.61 -47.46
N ARG A 9 -75.79 15.39 -47.21
CA ARG A 9 -74.73 15.20 -46.18
C ARG A 9 -73.96 13.87 -46.16
N ASN A 10 -72.66 13.96 -46.46
CA ASN A 10 -71.66 13.20 -45.71
C ASN A 10 -70.46 14.11 -45.34
N SER A 11 -69.83 13.85 -44.19
CA SER A 11 -69.02 14.84 -43.46
C SER A 11 -67.56 14.97 -43.92
N ASN A 12 -67.04 16.21 -43.86
CA ASN A 12 -65.63 16.56 -44.06
C ASN A 12 -64.65 15.67 -43.26
N PHE A 13 -63.55 15.26 -43.89
CA PHE A 13 -62.24 15.21 -43.24
C PHE A 13 -61.13 15.56 -44.24
N ASN A 14 -60.52 16.74 -44.05
CA ASN A 14 -59.30 17.14 -44.76
C ASN A 14 -58.12 16.33 -44.21
N ASN A 15 -57.27 15.79 -45.09
CA ASN A 15 -55.95 15.29 -44.68
C ASN A 15 -54.84 16.00 -45.48
N ARG A 16 -54.12 16.91 -44.82
CA ARG A 16 -53.00 17.67 -45.42
C ARG A 16 -51.69 16.89 -45.27
N LYS A 17 -50.82 17.00 -46.27
CA LYS A 17 -49.51 16.35 -46.33
C LYS A 17 -48.63 16.77 -45.14
N SER A 18 -47.90 15.81 -44.57
CA SER A 18 -46.95 15.98 -43.47
C SER A 18 -45.61 16.60 -43.92
N PRO A 19 -45.07 17.62 -43.24
CA PRO A 19 -43.66 18.00 -43.32
C PRO A 19 -42.79 17.09 -42.44
N ILE A 20 -41.50 17.01 -42.76
CA ILE A 20 -40.49 16.31 -41.95
C ILE A 20 -39.90 17.32 -40.95
N ASP A 21 -40.19 17.15 -39.65
CA ASP A 21 -39.66 18.02 -38.60
C ASP A 21 -38.26 17.59 -38.16
N ASN A 22 -37.27 18.45 -38.43
CA ASN A 22 -35.87 18.22 -38.14
C ASN A 22 -35.51 18.80 -36.76
N HIS A 23 -35.54 17.97 -35.71
CA HIS A 23 -35.48 18.43 -34.32
C HIS A 23 -34.04 18.76 -33.86
N GLN A 24 -33.52 19.92 -34.27
CA GLN A 24 -32.26 20.46 -33.75
C GLN A 24 -32.41 20.87 -32.27
N SER A 25 -31.64 20.22 -31.40
CA SER A 25 -31.66 20.49 -29.96
C SER A 25 -30.94 21.81 -29.64
N ASN A 26 -31.72 22.85 -29.34
CA ASN A 26 -31.20 24.18 -29.01
C ASN A 26 -30.48 24.21 -27.65
N LEU A 27 -29.18 23.87 -27.66
CA LEU A 27 -28.25 24.06 -26.55
C LEU A 27 -28.01 25.56 -26.30
N THR A 28 -28.91 26.18 -25.55
CA THR A 28 -28.78 27.58 -25.15
C THR A 28 -27.45 27.84 -24.45
N ARG A 29 -26.76 28.92 -24.84
CA ARG A 29 -25.43 29.33 -24.31
C ARG A 29 -25.38 29.37 -22.78
N ARG A 30 -26.49 29.75 -22.12
CA ARG A 30 -26.66 29.74 -20.66
C ARG A 30 -26.66 28.31 -20.05
N ARG A 31 -27.21 27.30 -20.72
CA ARG A 31 -27.13 25.89 -20.27
C ARG A 31 -25.72 25.33 -20.48
N PHE A 32 -25.08 25.63 -21.62
CA PHE A 32 -23.70 25.23 -21.89
C PHE A 32 -22.73 25.79 -20.84
N LEU A 33 -22.79 27.10 -20.56
CA LEU A 33 -21.92 27.74 -19.55
C LEU A 33 -22.20 27.24 -18.12
N ARG A 34 -23.45 26.91 -17.77
CA ARG A 34 -23.77 26.28 -16.48
C ARG A 34 -23.20 24.86 -16.38
N GLY A 35 -23.29 24.07 -17.45
CA GLY A 35 -22.68 22.74 -17.50
C GLY A 35 -21.16 22.79 -17.36
N ALA A 36 -20.49 23.61 -18.18
CA ALA A 36 -19.04 23.79 -18.13
C ALA A 36 -18.56 24.31 -16.76
N GLY A 37 -19.30 25.25 -16.14
CA GLY A 37 -19.00 25.74 -14.80
C GLY A 37 -19.06 24.65 -13.73
N VAL A 38 -20.04 23.75 -13.78
CA VAL A 38 -20.13 22.60 -12.88
C VAL A 38 -19.00 21.60 -13.13
N SER A 39 -18.67 21.31 -14.38
CA SER A 39 -17.55 20.42 -14.75
C SER A 39 -16.19 20.92 -14.28
N LEU A 40 -15.97 22.24 -14.25
CA LEU A 40 -14.74 22.86 -13.75
C LEU A 40 -14.75 23.04 -12.21
N ALA A 41 -15.93 23.20 -11.60
CA ALA A 41 -16.07 23.33 -10.15
C ALA A 41 -15.94 22.00 -9.40
N LEU A 42 -16.34 20.85 -9.98
CA LEU A 42 -16.21 19.54 -9.33
C LEU A 42 -14.76 19.18 -8.94
N PRO A 43 -13.75 19.32 -9.83
CA PRO A 43 -12.35 19.10 -9.48
C PRO A 43 -11.85 20.04 -8.36
N LEU A 44 -12.29 21.30 -8.37
CA LEU A 44 -11.95 22.28 -7.35
C LEU A 44 -12.64 21.99 -6.00
N LEU A 45 -13.83 21.39 -6.00
CA LEU A 45 -14.48 20.94 -4.77
C LEU A 45 -13.75 19.73 -4.14
N GLN A 46 -13.02 18.94 -4.92
CA GLN A 46 -12.12 17.91 -4.39
C GLN A 46 -10.80 18.49 -3.85
N SER A 47 -10.37 19.69 -4.28
CA SER A 47 -9.16 20.34 -3.74
C SER A 47 -9.43 21.21 -2.51
N ILE A 48 -10.66 21.66 -2.29
CA ILE A 48 -11.06 22.37 -1.07
C ILE A 48 -11.27 21.38 0.09
N ARG A 49 -10.19 21.12 0.83
CA ARG A 49 -10.33 20.67 2.22
C ARG A 49 -11.09 21.77 2.99
N PRO A 50 -12.18 21.47 3.72
CA PRO A 50 -12.92 22.51 4.43
C PRO A 50 -12.04 23.17 5.48
N ALA A 51 -11.91 24.50 5.44
CA ALA A 51 -11.06 25.27 6.36
C ALA A 51 -11.47 25.18 7.85
N PHE A 52 -12.67 24.64 8.12
CA PHE A 52 -13.19 24.33 9.45
C PHE A 52 -13.09 22.85 9.84
N ALA A 53 -12.50 21.99 8.99
CA ALA A 53 -11.95 20.74 9.49
C ALA A 53 -10.82 21.11 10.44
N LYS A 54 -11.10 21.00 11.74
CA LYS A 54 -10.08 21.08 12.78
C LYS A 54 -8.99 20.08 12.40
N ASN A 55 -7.79 20.58 12.10
CA ASN A 55 -6.57 19.76 12.06
C ASN A 55 -6.30 19.28 13.50
N ASN A 56 -7.08 18.30 13.93
CA ASN A 56 -6.55 17.22 14.73
C ASN A 56 -5.58 16.50 13.79
N GLU A 57 -4.38 17.07 13.61
CA GLU A 57 -3.24 16.36 13.06
C GLU A 57 -2.89 15.27 14.07
N SER A 58 -3.59 14.15 13.95
CA SER A 58 -3.23 12.90 14.61
C SER A 58 -1.76 12.66 14.30
N PRO A 59 -0.88 12.59 15.31
CA PRO A 59 0.56 12.60 15.08
C PRO A 59 0.93 11.45 14.16
N THR A 60 1.73 11.74 13.13
CA THR A 60 2.15 10.76 12.13
C THR A 60 2.67 9.49 12.84
N PRO A 61 2.08 8.31 12.58
CA PRO A 61 2.48 7.09 13.28
C PRO A 61 3.99 6.83 13.13
N ARG A 62 4.67 6.71 14.27
CA ARG A 62 6.09 6.30 14.31
C ARG A 62 6.19 4.88 13.79
N ARG A 63 7.22 4.61 12.99
CA ARG A 63 7.48 3.30 12.37
C ARG A 63 8.79 2.76 12.90
N MET A 64 8.83 1.45 13.13
CA MET A 64 10.03 0.71 13.48
C MET A 64 10.35 -0.21 12.30
N LEU A 65 11.61 -0.23 11.87
CA LEU A 65 12.12 -1.13 10.85
C LEU A 65 13.19 -2.01 11.49
N LEU A 66 13.00 -3.32 11.43
CA LEU A 66 13.93 -4.32 11.96
C LEU A 66 14.41 -5.16 10.78
N ILE A 67 15.71 -5.07 10.48
CA ILE A 67 16.35 -5.81 9.39
C ILE A 67 17.31 -6.81 10.03
N SER A 68 17.20 -8.07 9.64
CA SER A 68 18.23 -9.07 9.86
C SER A 68 18.88 -9.36 8.51
N ASN A 69 20.21 -9.30 8.44
CA ASN A 69 20.94 -9.89 7.33
C ASN A 69 21.33 -11.31 7.72
N ASN A 70 20.81 -12.32 7.01
CA ASN A 70 21.06 -13.72 7.33
C ASN A 70 22.56 -14.03 7.26
N LEU A 71 23.08 -14.73 8.27
CA LEU A 71 24.52 -14.98 8.49
C LEU A 71 25.37 -13.72 8.76
N GLY A 72 24.78 -12.53 8.76
CA GLY A 72 25.43 -11.26 9.07
C GLY A 72 26.39 -10.78 7.99
N VAL A 73 27.41 -10.05 8.43
CA VAL A 73 28.45 -9.43 7.59
C VAL A 73 29.82 -9.73 8.17
N LEU A 74 30.88 -9.66 7.37
CA LEU A 74 32.25 -9.87 7.84
C LEU A 74 32.61 -8.85 8.94
N PRO A 75 32.80 -9.25 10.22
CA PRO A 75 32.86 -8.30 11.34
C PRO A 75 33.99 -7.27 11.22
N LYS A 76 35.14 -7.68 10.66
CA LYS A 76 36.31 -6.81 10.40
C LYS A 76 36.05 -5.66 9.42
N GLN A 77 35.01 -5.76 8.60
CA GLN A 77 34.64 -4.75 7.59
C GLN A 77 33.47 -3.86 8.04
N PHE A 78 32.68 -4.32 9.02
CA PHE A 78 31.46 -3.64 9.50
C PHE A 78 31.62 -2.90 10.83
N PHE A 79 32.41 -3.41 11.77
CA PHE A 79 32.54 -2.76 13.08
C PHE A 79 33.68 -1.73 13.07
N PRO A 80 33.44 -0.48 13.53
CA PRO A 80 34.48 0.50 13.81
C PRO A 80 35.51 -0.02 14.81
N LYS A 81 36.77 0.43 14.70
CA LYS A 81 37.86 0.06 15.61
C LYS A 81 37.83 0.82 16.94
N THR A 82 37.20 1.99 16.95
CA THR A 82 37.11 2.90 18.10
C THR A 82 35.64 3.16 18.45
N SER A 83 35.40 3.56 19.70
CA SER A 83 34.09 3.98 20.20
C SER A 83 33.99 5.51 20.28
N GLY A 84 32.79 6.01 20.60
CA GLY A 84 32.51 7.46 20.72
C GLY A 84 31.76 8.01 19.52
N ARG A 85 31.30 9.27 19.60
CA ARG A 85 30.48 9.87 18.54
C ARG A 85 31.19 9.97 17.20
N ASP A 86 32.51 10.14 17.22
CA ASP A 86 33.34 10.49 16.06
C ASP A 86 34.27 9.34 15.61
N TYR A 87 33.85 8.08 15.81
CA TYR A 87 34.58 6.92 15.27
C TYR A 87 34.76 7.01 13.74
N GLU A 88 35.88 6.47 13.26
CA GLU A 88 36.18 6.29 11.83
C GLU A 88 35.26 5.21 11.23
N LEU A 89 34.62 5.51 10.11
CA LEU A 89 33.76 4.57 9.40
C LEU A 89 34.57 3.36 8.90
N SER A 90 34.12 2.15 9.24
CA SER A 90 34.67 0.92 8.67
C SER A 90 34.28 0.81 7.18
N PRO A 91 34.94 -0.05 6.38
CA PRO A 91 34.72 -0.12 4.93
C PRO A 91 33.26 -0.25 4.48
N TYR A 92 32.44 -1.10 5.11
CA TYR A 92 31.02 -1.23 4.76
C TYR A 92 30.14 -0.06 5.23
N LEU A 93 30.62 0.77 6.15
CA LEU A 93 29.89 1.95 6.61
C LEU A 93 30.22 3.21 5.79
N GLN A 94 31.23 3.15 4.92
CA GLN A 94 31.55 4.23 3.98
C GLN A 94 30.42 4.41 2.96
N ASP A 95 29.73 3.33 2.57
CA ASP A 95 28.52 3.37 1.73
C ASP A 95 27.36 4.15 2.39
N LEU A 96 27.44 4.41 3.70
CA LEU A 96 26.48 5.18 4.49
C LEU A 96 27.07 6.50 5.03
N ALA A 97 28.21 6.96 4.49
CA ALA A 97 28.93 8.13 5.03
C ALA A 97 28.11 9.43 5.06
N GLU A 98 27.18 9.63 4.11
CA GLU A 98 26.25 10.77 4.09
C GLU A 98 25.37 10.81 5.36
N PHE A 99 24.97 9.64 5.86
CA PHE A 99 24.06 9.46 7.00
C PHE A 99 24.80 9.36 8.35
N ARG A 100 26.05 9.83 8.44
CA ARG A 100 26.93 9.59 9.60
C ARG A 100 26.36 10.05 10.95
N ASN A 101 25.43 11.01 10.95
CA ASN A 101 24.76 11.50 12.16
C ASN A 101 23.42 10.80 12.47
N ASP A 102 22.92 9.96 11.57
CA ASP A 102 21.59 9.34 11.63
C ASP A 102 21.62 7.88 12.09
N PHE A 103 22.80 7.29 12.30
CA PHE A 103 22.97 5.94 12.83
C PHE A 103 23.99 5.84 13.96
N THR A 104 23.94 4.72 14.69
CA THR A 104 24.91 4.35 15.72
C THR A 104 25.18 2.85 15.60
N VAL A 105 26.45 2.47 15.60
CA VAL A 105 26.86 1.06 15.54
C VAL A 105 27.15 0.55 16.95
N PHE A 106 26.43 -0.50 17.35
CA PHE A 106 26.67 -1.22 18.59
C PHE A 106 27.48 -2.50 18.29
N SER A 107 28.58 -2.70 19.01
CA SER A 107 29.45 -3.88 18.92
C SER A 107 29.57 -4.56 20.29
N GLY A 108 30.06 -5.80 20.32
CA GLY A 108 30.20 -6.58 21.57
C GLY A 108 28.89 -7.10 22.17
N LEU A 109 27.77 -7.00 21.44
CA LEU A 109 26.48 -7.56 21.83
C LEU A 109 26.27 -8.96 21.21
N SER A 110 25.74 -9.89 22.00
CA SER A 110 25.30 -11.21 21.55
C SER A 110 24.10 -11.68 22.38
N HIS A 111 23.26 -12.54 21.80
CA HIS A 111 22.19 -13.21 22.54
C HIS A 111 22.77 -14.37 23.35
N PRO A 112 22.60 -14.43 24.68
CA PRO A 112 23.13 -15.53 25.49
C PRO A 112 22.55 -16.88 25.07
N ASP A 113 23.40 -17.92 25.01
CA ASP A 113 23.04 -19.28 24.62
C ASP A 113 22.40 -19.41 23.22
N VAL A 114 22.65 -18.47 22.30
CA VAL A 114 22.21 -18.53 20.89
C VAL A 114 23.40 -18.89 20.00
N ASP A 115 23.65 -20.19 19.88
CA ASP A 115 24.79 -20.78 19.17
C ASP A 115 24.35 -21.90 18.20
N GLY A 116 25.33 -22.48 17.47
CA GLY A 116 25.08 -23.64 16.62
C GLY A 116 24.72 -23.36 15.16
N GLY A 117 25.08 -22.20 14.61
CA GLY A 117 25.10 -21.96 13.16
C GLY A 117 23.81 -21.37 12.57
N HIS A 118 23.46 -21.75 11.34
CA HIS A 118 22.49 -21.03 10.51
C HIS A 118 21.10 -20.88 11.17
N SER A 119 20.64 -21.86 11.93
CA SER A 119 19.33 -21.84 12.61
C SER A 119 19.20 -20.77 13.71
N THR A 120 20.29 -20.12 14.12
CA THR A 120 20.28 -19.03 15.12
C THR A 120 19.54 -17.77 14.66
N GLU A 121 19.39 -17.57 13.34
CA GLU A 121 18.66 -16.41 12.76
C GLU A 121 17.21 -16.30 13.29
N ASN A 122 16.57 -17.43 13.58
CA ASN A 122 15.23 -17.54 14.16
C ASN A 122 15.12 -16.93 15.56
N CYS A 123 16.24 -16.66 16.24
CA CYS A 123 16.27 -16.07 17.58
C CYS A 123 16.52 -14.55 17.56
N PHE A 124 16.72 -13.94 16.38
CA PHE A 124 17.20 -12.55 16.26
C PHE A 124 16.34 -11.53 17.02
N LEU A 125 15.01 -11.64 16.93
CA LEU A 125 14.07 -10.71 17.59
C LEU A 125 13.51 -11.22 18.93
N THR A 126 13.94 -12.40 19.41
CA THR A 126 13.35 -13.06 20.60
C THR A 126 14.38 -13.38 21.68
N ALA A 127 15.67 -13.44 21.33
CA ALA A 127 16.76 -13.93 22.18
C ALA A 127 16.51 -15.35 22.77
N ALA A 128 15.69 -16.16 22.09
CA ALA A 128 15.35 -17.50 22.57
C ALA A 128 16.57 -18.43 22.60
N ARG A 129 16.79 -19.09 23.74
CA ARG A 129 18.04 -19.79 24.04
C ARG A 129 18.05 -21.22 23.53
N GLY A 130 19.21 -21.68 23.08
CA GLY A 130 19.46 -23.04 22.64
C GLY A 130 18.71 -23.45 21.36
N PRO A 131 18.80 -22.70 20.24
CA PRO A 131 18.12 -23.03 18.98
C PRO A 131 18.49 -24.40 18.38
N THR A 132 19.59 -25.01 18.83
CA THR A 132 20.05 -26.35 18.44
C THR A 132 19.77 -27.44 19.48
N LYS A 133 19.16 -27.09 20.62
CA LYS A 133 18.85 -28.01 21.72
C LYS A 133 17.48 -28.67 21.50
N SER A 134 17.34 -29.93 21.91
CA SER A 134 16.05 -30.63 21.88
C SER A 134 15.01 -29.89 22.73
N GLY A 135 13.79 -29.77 22.21
CA GLY A 135 12.73 -29.03 22.88
C GLY A 135 12.87 -27.50 22.81
N PHE A 136 13.72 -26.96 21.92
CA PHE A 136 13.75 -25.52 21.65
C PHE A 136 12.35 -24.99 21.31
N ARG A 137 11.98 -23.86 21.94
CA ARG A 137 10.76 -23.12 21.65
C ARG A 137 11.07 -21.63 21.63
N ASN A 138 10.48 -20.94 20.67
CA ASN A 138 10.54 -19.50 20.62
C ASN A 138 9.49 -18.84 21.52
N THR A 139 9.52 -17.52 21.63
CA THR A 139 8.49 -16.72 22.34
C THR A 139 8.17 -15.45 21.54
N ILE A 140 7.44 -14.49 22.12
CA ILE A 140 7.09 -13.23 21.43
C ILE A 140 8.33 -12.51 20.91
N SER A 141 8.31 -12.13 19.62
CA SER A 141 9.36 -11.32 19.02
C SER A 141 9.16 -9.82 19.27
N LEU A 142 10.26 -9.07 19.20
CA LEU A 142 10.30 -7.63 19.46
C LEU A 142 9.29 -6.83 18.61
N ASP A 143 9.08 -7.19 17.34
CA ASP A 143 8.10 -6.56 16.46
C ASP A 143 6.65 -6.80 16.93
N GLN A 144 6.33 -8.03 17.35
CA GLN A 144 5.01 -8.39 17.87
C GLN A 144 4.75 -7.73 19.22
N PHE A 145 5.74 -7.72 20.11
CA PHE A 145 5.67 -6.99 21.38
C PHE A 145 5.48 -5.48 21.17
N ALA A 146 6.21 -4.86 20.23
CA ALA A 146 6.04 -3.45 19.90
C ALA A 146 4.64 -3.17 19.33
N ALA A 147 4.13 -4.03 18.45
CA ALA A 147 2.79 -3.90 17.89
C ALA A 147 1.68 -4.01 18.93
N GLU A 148 1.77 -4.96 19.87
CA GLU A 148 0.85 -5.06 21.01
C GLU A 148 0.87 -3.79 21.88
N ARG A 149 2.04 -3.19 22.10
CA ARG A 149 2.20 -2.00 22.95
C ARG A 149 1.80 -0.68 22.28
N LEU A 150 1.94 -0.57 20.96
CA LEU A 150 1.53 0.60 20.18
C LEU A 150 0.03 0.57 19.82
N GLY A 151 -0.55 -0.61 19.70
CA GLY A 151 -1.95 -0.80 19.29
C GLY A 151 -2.20 -0.47 17.80
N PRO A 152 -3.47 -0.50 17.37
CA PRO A 152 -3.86 -0.35 15.96
C PRO A 152 -3.85 1.13 15.51
N VAL A 153 -2.65 1.71 15.39
CA VAL A 153 -2.46 3.08 14.86
C VAL A 153 -2.42 3.16 13.32
N THR A 154 -2.37 2.01 12.64
CA THR A 154 -2.31 1.86 11.18
C THR A 154 -3.11 0.63 10.74
N ARG A 155 -3.55 0.59 9.46
CA ARG A 155 -4.30 -0.54 8.87
C ARG A 155 -3.61 -1.90 9.04
N PHE A 156 -2.28 -1.90 9.04
CA PHE A 156 -1.44 -3.04 9.41
C PHE A 156 -0.60 -2.62 10.60
N SER A 157 -0.66 -3.39 11.69
CA SER A 157 0.18 -3.19 12.88
C SER A 157 1.63 -3.64 12.64
N THR A 158 1.82 -4.72 11.87
CA THR A 158 3.13 -5.18 11.40
C THR A 158 3.08 -5.59 9.92
N LEU A 159 4.26 -5.61 9.30
CA LEU A 159 4.53 -6.24 8.01
C LEU A 159 5.76 -7.13 8.20
N ASN A 160 5.54 -8.44 8.25
CA ASN A 160 6.59 -9.45 8.33
C ASN A 160 7.04 -9.80 6.89
N LEU A 161 8.27 -9.43 6.54
CA LEU A 161 8.79 -9.46 5.17
C LEU A 161 10.08 -10.29 5.09
N GLY A 162 10.34 -10.87 3.93
CA GLY A 162 11.60 -11.57 3.62
C GLY A 162 12.04 -11.35 2.17
N VAL A 163 13.26 -11.79 1.85
CA VAL A 163 13.80 -11.81 0.49
C VAL A 163 14.42 -13.18 0.27
N ASN A 164 13.98 -13.90 -0.77
CA ASN A 164 14.46 -15.25 -1.12
C ASN A 164 14.44 -16.23 0.07
N ILE A 165 13.33 -16.25 0.82
CA ILE A 165 13.16 -17.09 2.02
C ILE A 165 12.42 -18.39 1.72
N ASP A 166 12.79 -19.46 2.44
CA ASP A 166 11.90 -20.61 2.61
C ASP A 166 10.77 -20.23 3.57
N LYS A 167 9.62 -19.84 2.99
CA LYS A 167 8.43 -19.32 3.71
C LYS A 167 7.91 -20.23 4.81
N ALA A 168 8.17 -21.53 4.74
CA ALA A 168 7.72 -22.48 5.75
C ALA A 168 8.58 -22.45 7.02
N ASN A 169 9.87 -22.13 6.89
CA ASN A 169 10.88 -22.37 7.92
C ASN A 169 11.65 -21.12 8.37
N ARG A 170 11.48 -19.96 7.69
CA ARG A 170 12.25 -18.73 7.95
C ARG A 170 11.35 -17.50 8.10
N SER A 171 11.38 -16.88 9.29
CA SER A 171 10.91 -15.52 9.54
C SER A 171 11.52 -14.97 10.84
N LEU A 172 11.53 -13.64 10.98
CA LEU A 172 11.95 -12.94 12.18
C LEU A 172 10.83 -12.81 13.24
N SER A 173 9.58 -13.02 12.85
CA SER A 173 8.39 -12.71 13.67
C SER A 173 7.77 -13.95 14.32
N TRP A 174 7.48 -13.85 15.61
CA TRP A 174 7.01 -14.95 16.45
C TRP A 174 5.91 -14.49 17.41
N THR A 175 4.83 -15.29 17.49
CA THR A 175 3.75 -15.07 18.45
C THR A 175 4.19 -15.33 19.89
N ARG A 176 3.38 -14.88 20.84
CA ARG A 176 3.58 -15.10 22.29
C ARG A 176 3.76 -16.56 22.67
N ASP A 177 3.07 -17.48 22.00
CA ASP A 177 3.14 -18.93 22.24
C ASP A 177 4.28 -19.64 21.47
N GLY A 178 5.14 -18.86 20.81
CA GLY A 178 6.30 -19.37 20.08
C GLY A 178 5.98 -19.92 18.69
N VAL A 179 4.82 -19.60 18.11
CA VAL A 179 4.46 -19.96 16.73
C VAL A 179 5.11 -18.97 15.75
N LEU A 180 5.82 -19.49 14.75
CA LEU A 180 6.40 -18.73 13.65
C LEU A 180 5.31 -18.04 12.82
N LEU A 181 5.48 -16.76 12.53
CA LEU A 181 4.60 -16.03 11.62
C LEU A 181 5.14 -16.11 10.19
N PRO A 182 4.32 -16.41 9.17
CA PRO A 182 4.78 -16.44 7.79
C PRO A 182 5.16 -15.03 7.31
N ALA A 183 6.28 -14.93 6.60
CA ALA A 183 6.75 -13.70 5.99
C ALA A 183 6.33 -13.61 4.51
N GLU A 184 6.05 -12.38 4.05
CA GLU A 184 5.80 -12.09 2.64
C GLU A 184 7.13 -11.77 1.93
N ASP A 185 7.41 -12.43 0.81
CA ASP A 185 8.60 -12.18 -0.03
C ASP A 185 8.26 -11.61 -1.41
N SER A 186 6.97 -11.61 -1.78
CA SER A 186 6.53 -11.15 -3.08
C SER A 186 6.18 -9.67 -2.99
N ALA A 187 7.04 -8.82 -3.54
CA ALA A 187 6.80 -7.39 -3.65
C ALA A 187 5.44 -7.07 -4.30
N SER A 188 4.98 -7.87 -5.29
CA SER A 188 3.67 -7.68 -5.92
C SER A 188 2.50 -8.13 -5.05
N ALA A 189 2.66 -9.16 -4.21
CA ALA A 189 1.64 -9.55 -3.22
C ALA A 189 1.56 -8.54 -2.06
N LEU A 190 2.70 -8.01 -1.61
CA LEU A 190 2.76 -6.93 -0.63
C LEU A 190 2.11 -5.64 -1.18
N PHE A 191 2.44 -5.24 -2.40
CA PHE A 191 1.83 -4.07 -3.05
C PHE A 191 0.32 -4.22 -3.18
N ARG A 192 -0.16 -5.40 -3.65
CA ARG A 192 -1.59 -5.75 -3.64
C ARG A 192 -2.21 -5.54 -2.26
N LYS A 193 -1.65 -6.16 -1.23
CA LYS A 193 -2.14 -6.13 0.16
C LYS A 193 -2.23 -4.69 0.67
N MET A 194 -1.23 -3.86 0.41
CA MET A 194 -1.17 -2.48 0.89
C MET A 194 -2.08 -1.52 0.12
N PHE A 195 -2.09 -1.56 -1.22
CA PHE A 195 -2.69 -0.50 -2.03
C PHE A 195 -3.92 -0.92 -2.85
N ILE A 196 -4.10 -2.22 -3.13
CA ILE A 196 -5.20 -2.70 -3.97
C ILE A 196 -6.37 -3.11 -3.08
N GLN A 197 -7.28 -2.17 -2.86
CA GLN A 197 -8.62 -2.38 -2.28
C GLN A 197 -9.67 -1.73 -3.18
N GLY A 198 -10.82 -2.40 -3.35
CA GLY A 198 -11.96 -1.86 -4.10
C GLY A 198 -12.77 -2.93 -4.80
N ASP A 199 -13.59 -2.50 -5.76
CA ASP A 199 -14.38 -3.35 -6.64
C ASP A 199 -13.51 -4.44 -7.31
N PRO A 200 -13.91 -5.74 -7.26
CA PRO A 200 -13.21 -6.83 -7.94
C PRO A 200 -12.86 -6.56 -9.41
N SER A 201 -13.67 -5.80 -10.15
CA SER A 201 -13.35 -5.45 -11.54
C SER A 201 -12.19 -4.46 -11.66
N ALA A 202 -12.08 -3.51 -10.74
CA ALA A 202 -10.95 -2.57 -10.66
C ALA A 202 -9.66 -3.27 -10.19
N VAL A 203 -9.77 -4.15 -9.18
CA VAL A 203 -8.68 -5.00 -8.70
C VAL A 203 -8.11 -5.85 -9.84
N LYS A 204 -8.97 -6.51 -10.63
CA LYS A 204 -8.56 -7.33 -11.78
C LYS A 204 -7.86 -6.50 -12.87
N ARG A 205 -8.30 -5.26 -13.12
CA ARG A 205 -7.65 -4.34 -14.07
C ARG A 205 -6.27 -3.86 -13.59
N GLN A 206 -6.10 -3.60 -12.28
CA GLN A 206 -4.78 -3.26 -11.72
C GLN A 206 -3.83 -4.45 -11.73
N LEU A 207 -4.33 -5.66 -11.46
CA LEU A 207 -3.52 -6.88 -11.53
C LEU A 207 -2.99 -7.14 -12.94
N HIS A 208 -3.86 -7.09 -13.95
CA HIS A 208 -3.46 -7.22 -15.35
C HIS A 208 -2.34 -6.22 -15.72
N LYS A 209 -2.46 -4.96 -15.29
CA LYS A 209 -1.43 -3.93 -15.52
C LYS A 209 -0.10 -4.18 -14.79
N LEU A 210 -0.10 -4.90 -13.67
CA LEU A 210 1.12 -5.29 -12.96
C LEU A 210 1.78 -6.50 -13.64
N ASP A 211 0.99 -7.46 -14.11
CA ASP A 211 1.47 -8.62 -14.86
C ASP A 211 2.00 -8.19 -16.25
N GLU A 212 1.46 -7.13 -16.85
CA GLU A 212 1.91 -6.53 -18.12
C GLU A 212 3.16 -5.64 -18.02
N ARG A 213 3.59 -5.22 -16.81
CA ARG A 213 4.65 -4.19 -16.65
C ARG A 213 5.78 -4.61 -15.72
N ALA A 214 6.91 -4.98 -16.32
CA ALA A 214 8.16 -5.32 -15.65
C ALA A 214 8.89 -4.13 -14.96
N SER A 215 8.28 -2.93 -14.88
CA SER A 215 8.81 -1.80 -14.11
C SER A 215 7.68 -0.93 -13.57
N ILE A 216 7.76 -0.58 -12.28
CA ILE A 216 6.83 0.33 -11.59
C ILE A 216 7.27 1.80 -11.72
N LEU A 217 8.53 2.04 -12.12
CA LEU A 217 9.14 3.38 -12.16
C LEU A 217 8.55 4.28 -13.26
N ASP A 218 8.02 3.71 -14.35
CA ASP A 218 7.45 4.46 -15.48
C ASP A 218 6.05 5.05 -15.21
N THR A 219 5.60 5.08 -13.94
CA THR A 219 4.25 5.52 -13.54
C THR A 219 4.22 6.73 -12.62
N LEU A 220 5.36 7.41 -12.41
CA LEU A 220 5.49 8.60 -11.55
C LEU A 220 6.03 9.84 -12.28
N LEU A 221 5.79 9.94 -13.60
CA LEU A 221 6.01 11.13 -14.44
C LEU A 221 4.72 11.49 -15.20
#